data_AF-A5AMF4-F1
#
_entry.id   AF-A5AMF4-F1
#
_cell.length_a   1.000
_cell.length_b   1.000
_cell.length_c   1.000
_cell.angle_alpha   90.00
_cell.angle_beta   90.00
_cell.angle_gamma   90.00
#
_symmetry.space_group_name_H-M   'P 1'
#
loop_
_entity.id
_entity.type
_entity.pdbx_description
1 polymer ?
#
loop_
_entity_poly.entity_id
_entity_poly.type
_entity_poly.pdbx_seq_one_letter_code
_entity_poly.pdbx_strand_id
1 'polypeptide(L)'
;MGKNKSDIRATLDLKLKHIIMHCVLITPVCPRALPMPPVLFKVVTDLNGNYILQIGSTGEEGLRDGSFDDATFNRPQGLAYNAKKNLLYVADTENHALREIDFVNETVQTLAGNGTKDLKEVYIADSESSSIRALDLKTGGSRLLAGGDTVFSDNLFRFGDHDGVGSEVLLQHPLGVSCGKDGQIYVADSYNHKIKKLDPATGRVSTLAGTGKAGFKDGRALAAQLSEPSGIVEVENGVLFIADTNNSVIRYLDLKKKEADLVTLELKGVQPPIPKSRSLKRLRRRSSADTQTITADGTSSNEGNLYIRISVPEGYHFSKEAQSKFSIETEPETTMVIAPLDGILSPGGFATLHFRRSSPSAFMARVNCKVYYCKEDEVCLYQSVAFEVPFRDAIPGSSPADISLDYAVKPKTPTNSLLAVAR
;
A
#
# COMPACT_ATOMS: atom_id res chain seq x y z
N MET A 1 -13.60 -54.86 -42.89
CA MET A 1 -13.36 -56.02 -42.00
C MET A 1 -12.44 -55.55 -40.89
N GLY A 2 -12.96 -55.50 -39.66
CA GLY A 2 -12.29 -54.89 -38.51
C GLY A 2 -11.04 -55.66 -38.09
N LYS A 3 -9.92 -54.95 -37.99
CA LYS A 3 -8.78 -55.44 -37.23
C LYS A 3 -9.15 -55.39 -35.76
N ASN A 4 -9.06 -56.55 -35.10
CA ASN A 4 -9.48 -56.75 -33.72
C ASN A 4 -8.74 -55.80 -32.77
N LYS A 5 -9.45 -55.16 -31.82
CA LYS A 5 -8.87 -54.31 -30.76
C LYS A 5 -7.82 -55.05 -29.90
N SER A 6 -7.80 -56.38 -29.92
CA SER A 6 -6.78 -57.21 -29.26
C SER A 6 -5.44 -57.27 -30.01
N ASP A 7 -5.42 -57.15 -31.34
CA ASP A 7 -4.18 -57.12 -32.14
C ASP A 7 -3.45 -55.78 -32.01
N ILE A 8 -4.19 -54.70 -31.78
CA ILE A 8 -3.61 -53.37 -31.51
C ILE A 8 -2.91 -53.37 -30.14
N ARG A 9 -3.49 -54.01 -29.12
CA ARG A 9 -2.86 -54.17 -27.79
C ARG A 9 -1.56 -54.95 -27.83
N ALA A 10 -1.50 -56.06 -28.57
CA ALA A 10 -0.28 -56.88 -28.67
C ALA A 10 0.81 -56.23 -29.56
N THR A 11 0.41 -55.44 -30.56
CA THR A 11 1.36 -54.74 -31.44
C THR A 11 1.92 -53.47 -30.79
N LEU A 12 1.16 -52.80 -29.90
CA LEU A 12 1.67 -51.68 -29.11
C LEU A 12 2.67 -52.13 -28.03
N ASP A 13 2.40 -53.23 -27.32
CA ASP A 13 3.22 -53.68 -26.17
C ASP A 13 4.65 -54.12 -26.57
N LEU A 14 4.84 -54.56 -27.82
CA LEU A 14 6.16 -54.92 -28.38
C LEU A 14 6.86 -53.79 -29.15
N LYS A 15 6.12 -52.80 -29.70
CA LYS A 15 6.71 -51.67 -30.44
C LYS A 15 7.03 -50.43 -29.59
N LEU A 16 6.40 -50.26 -28.43
CA LEU A 16 6.62 -49.11 -27.53
C LEU A 16 7.88 -49.21 -26.66
N LYS A 17 8.58 -50.35 -26.64
CA LYS A 17 9.76 -50.48 -25.78
C LYS A 17 10.87 -49.50 -26.15
N HIS A 18 10.95 -49.05 -27.40
CA HIS A 18 12.02 -48.18 -27.87
C HIS A 18 11.43 -47.11 -28.82
N ILE A 19 10.75 -46.11 -28.25
CA ILE A 19 10.29 -44.93 -29.00
C ILE A 19 11.42 -43.91 -29.05
N ILE A 20 11.72 -43.40 -30.24
CA ILE A 20 12.47 -42.15 -30.42
C ILE A 20 11.42 -41.08 -30.74
N MET A 21 11.21 -40.13 -29.84
CA MET A 21 10.36 -38.97 -30.12
C MET A 21 11.23 -37.78 -30.48
N HIS A 22 11.10 -37.30 -31.71
CA HIS A 22 11.74 -36.08 -32.17
C HIS A 22 10.78 -34.89 -32.09
N CYS A 23 11.28 -33.75 -31.61
CA CYS A 23 10.66 -32.46 -31.85
C CYS A 23 10.99 -32.09 -33.30
N VAL A 24 10.06 -32.27 -34.24
CA VAL A 24 10.30 -31.98 -35.65
C VAL A 24 9.76 -30.58 -35.95
N LEU A 25 10.67 -29.66 -36.29
CA LEU A 25 10.34 -28.33 -36.79
C LEU A 25 10.14 -28.44 -38.30
N ILE A 26 8.90 -28.50 -38.80
CA ILE A 26 8.64 -28.43 -40.25
C ILE A 26 8.35 -26.99 -40.61
N THR A 27 9.32 -26.31 -41.23
CA THR A 27 9.06 -25.06 -41.94
C THR A 27 8.49 -25.40 -43.32
N PRO A 28 7.28 -24.96 -43.69
CA PRO A 28 6.81 -25.14 -45.05
C PRO A 28 7.66 -24.26 -45.97
N VAL A 29 8.49 -24.90 -46.82
CA VAL A 29 9.21 -24.18 -47.88
C VAL A 29 8.19 -23.84 -48.98
N CYS A 30 7.58 -22.67 -48.89
CA CYS A 30 6.78 -22.09 -49.96
C CYS A 30 7.58 -20.95 -50.61
N PRO A 31 7.96 -21.02 -51.91
CA PRO A 31 8.88 -20.05 -52.50
C PRO A 31 8.32 -18.62 -52.63
N ARG A 32 7.08 -18.34 -52.21
CA ARG A 32 6.41 -17.03 -52.43
C ARG A 32 5.48 -16.55 -51.30
N ALA A 33 5.58 -17.07 -50.08
CA ALA A 33 4.79 -16.57 -48.95
C ALA A 33 5.70 -16.14 -47.78
N LEU A 34 5.30 -15.09 -47.07
CA LEU A 34 5.93 -14.58 -45.84
C LEU A 34 6.19 -15.73 -44.84
N PRO A 35 7.28 -15.67 -44.05
CA PRO A 35 7.62 -16.74 -43.11
C PRO A 35 6.49 -16.90 -42.07
N MET A 36 5.79 -18.04 -42.11
CA MET A 36 4.87 -18.44 -41.05
C MET A 36 5.65 -18.96 -39.84
N PRO A 37 5.20 -18.70 -38.60
CA PRO A 37 5.84 -19.24 -37.41
C PRO A 37 5.81 -20.78 -37.45
N PRO A 38 6.87 -21.47 -36.98
CA PRO A 38 6.92 -22.92 -37.00
C PRO A 38 5.87 -23.51 -36.05
N VAL A 39 5.03 -24.39 -36.58
CA VAL A 39 4.01 -25.12 -35.84
C VAL A 39 4.63 -26.40 -35.27
N LEU A 40 4.61 -26.58 -33.94
CA LEU A 40 5.28 -27.69 -33.25
C LEU A 40 4.28 -28.72 -32.74
N PHE A 41 4.16 -29.84 -33.45
CA PHE A 41 3.45 -31.05 -33.03
C PHE A 41 4.45 -32.13 -32.59
N LYS A 42 4.01 -33.08 -31.75
CA LYS A 42 4.86 -34.22 -31.36
C LYS A 42 4.57 -35.41 -32.26
N VAL A 43 5.60 -35.91 -32.94
CA VAL A 43 5.54 -37.12 -33.77
C VAL A 43 6.14 -38.29 -33.00
N VAL A 44 5.38 -39.37 -32.90
CA VAL A 44 5.82 -40.67 -32.37
C VAL A 44 6.27 -41.52 -33.55
N THR A 45 7.50 -42.04 -33.52
CA THR A 45 8.02 -42.97 -34.53
C THR A 45 8.49 -44.28 -33.89
N ASP A 46 8.59 -45.34 -34.70
CA ASP A 46 9.32 -46.54 -34.30
C ASP A 46 10.84 -46.33 -34.40
N LEU A 47 11.63 -47.31 -33.95
CA LEU A 47 13.09 -47.29 -34.03
C LEU A 47 13.65 -47.18 -35.45
N ASN A 48 12.86 -47.57 -36.45
CA ASN A 48 13.25 -47.50 -37.85
C ASN A 48 12.87 -46.15 -38.47
N GLY A 49 12.32 -45.22 -37.67
CA GLY A 49 11.86 -43.92 -38.12
C GLY A 49 10.50 -43.92 -38.80
N ASN A 50 9.74 -45.04 -38.76
CA ASN A 50 8.40 -45.06 -39.32
C ASN A 50 7.45 -44.25 -38.44
N TYR A 51 6.68 -43.38 -39.06
CA TYR A 51 5.61 -42.62 -38.41
C TYR A 51 4.59 -43.55 -37.76
N ILE A 52 4.28 -43.31 -36.49
CA ILE A 52 3.24 -44.02 -35.73
C ILE A 52 2.03 -43.10 -35.53
N LEU A 53 2.24 -41.93 -34.93
CA LEU A 53 1.16 -41.05 -34.49
C LEU A 53 1.65 -39.61 -34.28
N GLN A 54 0.75 -38.64 -34.41
CA GLN A 54 0.96 -37.23 -34.08
C GLN A 54 0.04 -36.84 -32.92
N ILE A 55 0.55 -36.04 -31.98
CA ILE A 55 -0.21 -35.49 -30.85
C ILE A 55 -0.11 -33.96 -30.89
N GLY A 56 -1.26 -33.28 -30.85
CA GLY A 56 -1.39 -31.81 -30.92
C GLY A 56 -1.58 -31.28 -32.35
N SER A 57 -2.70 -31.65 -32.98
CA SER A 57 -2.90 -31.56 -34.44
C SER A 57 -3.35 -30.18 -34.97
N THR A 58 -3.93 -29.31 -34.14
CA THR A 58 -4.54 -28.05 -34.63
C THR A 58 -3.53 -26.99 -35.06
N GLY A 59 -2.26 -27.17 -34.69
CA GLY A 59 -1.20 -26.21 -34.96
C GLY A 59 -1.30 -24.89 -34.18
N GLU A 60 -2.25 -24.80 -33.25
CA GLU A 60 -2.39 -23.68 -32.33
C GLU A 60 -1.57 -23.93 -31.06
N GLU A 61 -0.79 -22.93 -30.64
CA GLU A 61 -0.11 -22.94 -29.34
C GLU A 61 -1.14 -22.73 -28.21
N GLY A 62 -1.08 -23.52 -27.15
CA GLY A 62 -1.97 -23.35 -25.99
C GLY A 62 -1.85 -24.47 -24.95
N LEU A 63 -2.59 -24.36 -23.84
CA LEU A 63 -2.62 -25.33 -22.73
C LEU A 63 -3.97 -26.07 -22.68
N ARG A 64 -4.53 -26.48 -23.81
CA ARG A 64 -5.79 -27.22 -23.84
C ARG A 64 -5.53 -28.70 -23.57
N ASP A 65 -6.22 -29.27 -22.59
CA ASP A 65 -6.29 -30.73 -22.35
C ASP A 65 -7.38 -31.36 -23.23
N GLY A 66 -7.34 -32.67 -23.43
CA GLY A 66 -8.36 -33.38 -24.21
C GLY A 66 -7.83 -34.58 -24.98
N SER A 67 -8.47 -34.90 -26.10
CA SER A 67 -8.01 -35.93 -27.03
C SER A 67 -6.68 -35.51 -27.69
N PHE A 68 -6.00 -36.44 -28.37
CA PHE A 68 -4.77 -36.11 -29.12
C PHE A 68 -4.97 -35.07 -30.24
N ASP A 69 -6.19 -34.95 -30.77
CA ASP A 69 -6.53 -33.97 -31.80
C ASP A 69 -6.87 -32.60 -31.19
N ASP A 70 -7.49 -32.57 -30.01
CA ASP A 70 -7.94 -31.34 -29.34
C ASP A 70 -6.86 -30.67 -28.48
N ALA A 71 -5.92 -31.47 -27.95
CA ALA A 71 -4.92 -30.99 -27.01
C ALA A 71 -3.92 -30.05 -27.70
N THR A 72 -3.57 -28.96 -27.03
CA THR A 72 -2.56 -28.01 -27.51
C THR A 72 -1.36 -27.95 -26.58
N PHE A 73 -0.21 -27.59 -27.16
CA PHE A 73 1.07 -27.43 -26.46
C PHE A 73 1.73 -26.10 -26.84
N ASN A 74 2.70 -25.64 -26.07
CA ASN A 74 3.51 -24.46 -26.38
C ASN A 74 5.01 -24.73 -26.10
N ARG A 75 5.75 -24.95 -27.18
CA ARG A 75 7.18 -25.33 -27.20
C ARG A 75 7.57 -26.39 -26.17
N PRO A 76 6.98 -27.59 -26.21
CA PRO A 76 7.36 -28.70 -25.33
C PRO A 76 8.77 -29.22 -25.62
N GLN A 77 9.62 -29.30 -24.58
CA GLN A 77 11.03 -29.69 -24.71
C GLN A 77 11.32 -31.06 -24.08
N GLY A 78 11.22 -31.15 -22.75
CA GLY A 78 11.55 -32.37 -22.00
C GLY A 78 10.49 -33.47 -22.13
N LEU A 79 10.93 -34.72 -22.23
CA LEU A 79 10.06 -35.90 -22.35
C LEU A 79 10.56 -37.01 -21.42
N ALA A 80 9.65 -37.70 -20.72
CA ALA A 80 9.96 -38.87 -19.90
C ALA A 80 8.84 -39.91 -19.99
N TYR A 81 9.16 -41.13 -20.45
CA TYR A 81 8.19 -42.19 -20.67
C TYR A 81 8.21 -43.25 -19.57
N ASN A 82 7.02 -43.63 -19.07
CA ASN A 82 6.82 -44.70 -18.11
C ASN A 82 6.19 -45.93 -18.79
N ALA A 83 7.04 -46.88 -19.18
CA ALA A 83 6.61 -48.09 -19.88
C ALA A 83 5.67 -49.00 -19.08
N LYS A 84 5.69 -48.96 -17.73
CA LYS A 84 4.79 -49.79 -16.91
C LYS A 84 3.35 -49.27 -16.90
N LYS A 85 3.19 -47.95 -17.03
CA LYS A 85 1.88 -47.29 -17.03
C LYS A 85 1.42 -46.84 -18.42
N ASN A 86 2.29 -46.93 -19.43
CA ASN A 86 2.07 -46.43 -20.78
C ASN A 86 1.74 -44.92 -20.82
N LEU A 87 2.43 -44.16 -19.95
CA LEU A 87 2.26 -42.70 -19.78
C LEU A 87 3.53 -41.98 -20.21
N LEU A 88 3.37 -40.84 -20.87
CA LEU A 88 4.46 -39.94 -21.23
C LEU A 88 4.29 -38.59 -20.54
N TYR A 89 5.32 -38.17 -19.81
CA TYR A 89 5.40 -36.86 -19.20
C TYR A 89 6.12 -35.89 -20.14
N VAL A 90 5.55 -34.70 -20.32
CA VAL A 90 6.04 -33.66 -21.22
C VAL A 90 6.24 -32.36 -20.45
N ALA A 91 7.43 -31.78 -20.53
CA ALA A 91 7.69 -30.43 -20.06
C ALA A 91 7.29 -29.42 -21.14
N ASP A 92 6.07 -28.90 -21.03
CA ASP A 92 5.44 -27.94 -21.93
C ASP A 92 5.91 -26.52 -21.56
N THR A 93 7.06 -26.15 -22.14
CA THR A 93 7.99 -25.19 -21.52
C THR A 93 7.47 -23.76 -21.54
N GLU A 94 6.87 -23.30 -22.65
CA GLU A 94 6.32 -21.95 -22.73
C GLU A 94 4.91 -21.85 -22.12
N ASN A 95 4.29 -22.99 -21.87
CA ASN A 95 3.08 -23.13 -21.07
C ASN A 95 3.36 -23.29 -19.57
N HIS A 96 4.63 -23.34 -19.15
CA HIS A 96 5.02 -23.49 -17.75
C HIS A 96 4.31 -24.68 -17.07
N ALA A 97 4.11 -25.76 -17.82
CA ALA A 97 3.30 -26.88 -17.39
C ALA A 97 4.01 -28.22 -17.62
N LEU A 98 3.73 -29.17 -16.73
CA LEU A 98 3.98 -30.58 -16.95
C LEU A 98 2.69 -31.21 -17.46
N ARG A 99 2.77 -31.87 -18.60
CA ARG A 99 1.64 -32.56 -19.24
C ARG A 99 1.86 -34.07 -19.13
N GLU A 100 0.78 -34.80 -18.95
CA GLU A 100 0.74 -36.26 -19.00
C GLU A 100 -0.04 -36.67 -20.25
N ILE A 101 0.56 -37.54 -21.05
CA ILE A 101 -0.02 -38.13 -22.26
C ILE A 101 -0.26 -39.61 -21.96
N ASP A 102 -1.51 -40.02 -22.03
CA ASP A 102 -1.94 -41.40 -21.83
C ASP A 102 -2.23 -42.06 -23.19
N PHE A 103 -1.39 -43.03 -23.56
CA PHE A 103 -1.52 -43.76 -24.83
C PHE A 103 -2.59 -44.86 -24.79
N VAL A 104 -3.08 -45.25 -23.61
CA VAL A 104 -4.17 -46.24 -23.47
C VAL A 104 -5.52 -45.56 -23.67
N ASN A 105 -5.68 -44.37 -23.09
CA ASN A 105 -6.92 -43.61 -23.12
C ASN A 105 -6.96 -42.55 -24.23
N GLU A 106 -5.84 -42.33 -24.94
CA GLU A 106 -5.68 -41.35 -26.02
C GLU A 106 -5.99 -39.91 -25.57
N THR A 107 -5.55 -39.56 -24.36
CA THR A 107 -5.80 -38.25 -23.73
C THR A 107 -4.53 -37.54 -23.29
N VAL A 108 -4.57 -36.21 -23.27
CA VAL A 108 -3.57 -35.33 -22.69
C VAL A 108 -4.20 -34.57 -21.51
N GLN A 109 -3.48 -34.53 -20.39
CA GLN A 109 -3.90 -33.80 -19.19
C GLN A 109 -2.75 -32.96 -18.62
N THR A 110 -3.07 -31.86 -17.96
CA THR A 110 -2.10 -31.04 -17.25
C THR A 110 -1.88 -31.58 -15.84
N LEU A 111 -0.67 -32.06 -15.55
CA LEU A 111 -0.28 -32.63 -14.27
C LEU A 111 0.12 -31.55 -13.26
N ALA A 112 0.82 -30.52 -13.72
CA ALA A 112 1.25 -29.38 -12.90
C ALA A 112 1.49 -28.14 -13.77
N GLY A 113 1.36 -26.95 -13.18
CA GLY A 113 1.44 -25.67 -13.90
C GLY A 113 0.12 -25.27 -14.55
N ASN A 114 -0.11 -23.97 -14.68
CA ASN A 114 -1.41 -23.38 -15.05
C ASN A 114 -1.33 -22.48 -16.30
N GLY A 115 -0.22 -22.50 -17.04
CA GLY A 115 -0.06 -21.62 -18.21
C GLY A 115 0.52 -20.24 -17.91
N THR A 116 0.67 -19.85 -16.64
CA THR A 116 1.14 -18.51 -16.28
C THR A 116 2.64 -18.46 -16.10
N LYS A 117 3.30 -17.56 -16.85
CA LYS A 117 4.70 -17.17 -16.67
C LYS A 117 4.88 -16.49 -15.32
N ASP A 118 5.70 -17.07 -14.44
CA ASP A 118 6.21 -16.37 -13.26
C ASP A 118 6.80 -15.00 -13.67
N LEU A 119 6.34 -13.97 -12.96
CA LEU A 119 6.33 -12.54 -13.28
C LEU A 119 7.69 -12.00 -13.75
N LYS A 120 7.82 -11.75 -15.07
CA LYS A 120 8.97 -11.06 -15.67
C LYS A 120 8.98 -9.56 -15.37
N GLU A 121 7.84 -9.00 -14.99
CA GLU A 121 7.66 -7.56 -14.79
C GLU A 121 7.15 -7.26 -13.38
N VAL A 122 7.62 -6.16 -12.80
CA VAL A 122 7.05 -5.54 -11.60
C VAL A 122 6.22 -4.34 -12.04
N TYR A 123 5.01 -4.25 -11.52
CA TYR A 123 4.16 -3.08 -11.72
C TYR A 123 4.34 -2.10 -10.57
N ILE A 124 4.51 -0.84 -10.91
CA ILE A 124 4.78 0.25 -9.97
C ILE A 124 3.66 1.27 -10.12
N ALA A 125 2.96 1.56 -9.03
CA ALA A 125 2.15 2.76 -8.93
C ALA A 125 3.08 3.93 -8.59
N ASP A 126 3.29 4.81 -9.57
CA ASP A 126 4.12 6.00 -9.42
C ASP A 126 3.21 7.17 -9.07
N SER A 127 3.13 7.45 -7.76
CA SER A 127 2.22 8.42 -7.16
C SER A 127 2.49 9.84 -7.63
N GLU A 128 3.76 10.18 -7.88
CA GLU A 128 4.18 11.53 -8.23
C GLU A 128 3.87 11.84 -9.71
N SER A 129 4.07 10.87 -10.60
CA SER A 129 3.74 11.04 -12.03
C SER A 129 2.31 10.64 -12.38
N SER A 130 1.49 10.26 -11.38
CA SER A 130 0.12 9.79 -11.57
C SER A 130 0.02 8.71 -12.67
N SER A 131 0.93 7.73 -12.60
CA SER A 131 1.06 6.70 -13.63
C SER A 131 1.29 5.30 -13.07
N ILE A 132 1.02 4.30 -13.89
CA ILE A 132 1.40 2.91 -13.66
C ILE A 132 2.53 2.56 -14.63
N ARG A 133 3.62 2.02 -14.09
CA ARG A 133 4.81 1.60 -14.84
C ARG A 133 5.00 0.09 -14.73
N ALA A 134 5.59 -0.50 -15.75
CA ALA A 134 6.11 -1.86 -15.71
C ALA A 134 7.64 -1.82 -15.77
N LEU A 135 8.29 -2.58 -14.90
CA LEU A 135 9.74 -2.79 -14.86
C LEU A 135 10.01 -4.24 -15.25
N ASP A 136 10.71 -4.46 -16.36
CA ASP A 136 11.17 -5.79 -16.75
C ASP A 136 12.38 -6.18 -15.86
N LEU A 137 12.21 -7.25 -15.08
CA LEU A 137 13.20 -7.74 -14.13
C LEU A 137 14.41 -8.41 -14.79
N LYS A 138 14.32 -8.79 -16.07
CA LYS A 138 15.43 -9.42 -16.80
C LYS A 138 16.37 -8.38 -17.40
N THR A 139 15.80 -7.33 -17.95
CA THR A 139 16.52 -6.27 -18.67
C THR A 139 16.78 -5.04 -17.81
N GLY A 140 16.01 -4.85 -16.73
CA GLY A 140 15.99 -3.62 -15.94
C GLY A 140 15.30 -2.45 -16.63
N GLY A 141 14.73 -2.66 -17.82
CA GLY A 141 14.02 -1.62 -18.58
C GLY A 141 12.66 -1.29 -17.96
N SER A 142 12.31 -0.01 -17.94
CA SER A 142 10.98 0.44 -17.49
C SER A 142 10.16 1.01 -18.65
N ARG A 143 8.84 0.83 -18.60
CA ARG A 143 7.89 1.37 -19.57
C ARG A 143 6.62 1.90 -18.89
N LEU A 144 6.01 2.89 -19.51
CA LEU A 144 4.71 3.43 -19.09
C LEU A 144 3.60 2.47 -19.52
N LEU A 145 2.68 2.14 -18.61
CA LEU A 145 1.47 1.35 -18.90
C LEU A 145 0.23 2.23 -19.06
N ALA A 146 0.02 3.15 -18.13
CA ALA A 146 -1.13 4.05 -18.13
C ALA A 146 -0.86 5.30 -17.29
N GLY A 147 -1.53 6.41 -17.62
CA GLY A 147 -1.37 7.66 -16.89
C GLY A 147 -0.08 8.40 -17.21
N GLY A 148 0.07 9.60 -16.65
CA GLY A 148 1.26 10.44 -16.86
C GLY A 148 1.47 10.93 -18.29
N ASP A 149 2.51 11.74 -18.48
CA ASP A 149 2.96 12.17 -19.80
C ASP A 149 4.12 11.32 -20.31
N THR A 150 4.06 10.97 -21.60
CA THR A 150 5.15 10.31 -22.33
C THR A 150 6.39 11.20 -22.48
N VAL A 151 6.21 12.53 -22.38
CA VAL A 151 7.27 13.53 -22.42
C VAL A 151 7.47 14.07 -21.01
N PHE A 152 8.66 13.84 -20.44
CA PHE A 152 8.96 14.06 -19.01
C PHE A 152 8.67 15.48 -18.46
N SER A 153 8.57 16.51 -19.31
CA SER A 153 8.42 17.90 -18.88
C SER A 153 7.10 18.19 -18.15
N ASP A 154 6.01 17.52 -18.51
CA ASP A 154 4.66 17.78 -17.96
C ASP A 154 4.11 16.62 -17.12
N ASN A 155 4.92 15.58 -16.90
CA ASN A 155 4.49 14.32 -16.28
C ASN A 155 4.00 14.48 -14.83
N LEU A 156 4.48 15.52 -14.11
CA LEU A 156 4.03 15.84 -12.74
C LEU A 156 2.64 16.49 -12.68
N PHE A 157 2.13 17.03 -13.80
CA PHE A 157 0.90 17.83 -13.83
C PHE A 157 -0.23 17.21 -14.65
N ARG A 158 0.02 16.07 -15.31
CA ARG A 158 -0.98 15.35 -16.09
C ARG A 158 -1.71 14.31 -15.24
N PHE A 159 -2.61 14.79 -14.40
CA PHE A 159 -3.45 13.98 -13.52
C PHE A 159 -4.93 14.32 -13.71
N GLY A 160 -5.81 13.48 -13.18
CA GLY A 160 -7.26 13.62 -13.25
C GLY A 160 -7.94 12.26 -13.19
N ASP A 161 -9.20 12.17 -13.59
CA ASP A 161 -9.99 10.94 -13.56
C ASP A 161 -10.58 10.65 -14.94
N HIS A 162 -9.84 9.87 -15.74
CA HIS A 162 -10.28 9.50 -17.08
C HIS A 162 -9.88 8.04 -17.38
N ASP A 163 -10.88 7.22 -17.65
CA ASP A 163 -10.67 5.86 -18.15
C ASP A 163 -10.31 5.91 -19.64
N GLY A 164 -9.57 4.92 -20.15
CA GLY A 164 -9.03 4.99 -21.50
C GLY A 164 -7.97 3.94 -21.76
N VAL A 165 -7.04 4.24 -22.67
CA VAL A 165 -5.93 3.33 -23.01
C VAL A 165 -4.61 4.09 -22.94
N GLY A 166 -3.62 3.51 -22.27
CA GLY A 166 -2.26 4.07 -22.23
C GLY A 166 -2.20 5.48 -21.66
N SER A 167 -1.64 6.42 -22.42
CA SER A 167 -1.44 7.82 -22.02
C SER A 167 -2.71 8.69 -22.04
N GLU A 168 -3.83 8.18 -22.58
CA GLU A 168 -5.13 8.87 -22.50
C GLU A 168 -5.78 8.75 -21.11
N VAL A 169 -5.34 7.76 -20.33
CA VAL A 169 -5.79 7.53 -18.97
C VAL A 169 -5.29 8.67 -18.10
N LEU A 170 -6.16 9.18 -17.23
CA LEU A 170 -5.76 10.09 -16.15
C LEU A 170 -6.02 9.38 -14.82
N LEU A 171 -4.97 9.31 -14.01
CA LEU A 171 -4.99 8.87 -12.61
C LEU A 171 -4.64 10.08 -11.73
N GLN A 172 -4.82 9.93 -10.42
CA GLN A 172 -4.38 10.94 -9.47
C GLN A 172 -3.83 10.30 -8.19
N HIS A 173 -2.52 10.40 -8.05
CA HIS A 173 -1.77 9.91 -6.89
C HIS A 173 -2.07 8.43 -6.53
N PRO A 174 -1.90 7.48 -7.47
CA PRO A 174 -2.14 6.07 -7.19
C PRO A 174 -1.11 5.56 -6.18
N LEU A 175 -1.58 4.92 -5.10
CA LEU A 175 -0.72 4.41 -4.01
C LEU A 175 -0.61 2.88 -3.99
N GLY A 176 -1.63 2.19 -4.49
CA GLY A 176 -1.74 0.74 -4.41
C GLY A 176 -1.84 0.10 -5.78
N VAL A 177 -1.10 -0.98 -5.98
CA VAL A 177 -1.19 -1.84 -7.17
C VAL A 177 -1.17 -3.31 -6.77
N SER A 178 -2.01 -4.12 -7.41
CA SER A 178 -2.06 -5.57 -7.20
C SER A 178 -2.24 -6.30 -8.52
N CYS A 179 -1.50 -7.39 -8.72
CA CYS A 179 -1.67 -8.26 -9.89
C CYS A 179 -2.66 -9.37 -9.55
N GLY A 180 -3.70 -9.49 -10.36
CA GLY A 180 -4.70 -10.52 -10.25
C GLY A 180 -4.24 -11.85 -10.84
N LYS A 181 -4.83 -12.95 -10.36
CA LYS A 181 -4.69 -14.29 -10.96
C LYS A 181 -5.27 -14.38 -12.37
N ASP A 182 -6.16 -13.45 -12.73
CA ASP A 182 -6.68 -13.27 -14.09
C ASP A 182 -5.70 -12.53 -15.02
N GLY A 183 -4.50 -12.17 -14.54
CA GLY A 183 -3.48 -11.44 -15.28
C GLY A 183 -3.75 -9.94 -15.40
N GLN A 184 -4.78 -9.44 -14.71
CA GLN A 184 -5.16 -8.03 -14.73
C GLN A 184 -4.51 -7.29 -13.56
N ILE A 185 -4.40 -5.98 -13.66
CA ILE A 185 -3.80 -5.14 -12.63
C ILE A 185 -4.90 -4.30 -11.97
N TYR A 186 -4.95 -4.31 -10.66
CA TYR A 186 -5.88 -3.52 -9.87
C TYR A 186 -5.13 -2.35 -9.22
N VAL A 187 -5.70 -1.16 -9.35
CA VAL A 187 -5.07 0.09 -8.95
C VAL A 187 -5.97 0.80 -7.94
N ALA A 188 -5.39 1.20 -6.81
CA ALA A 188 -6.01 2.14 -5.88
C ALA A 188 -5.64 3.56 -6.33
N ASP A 189 -6.57 4.21 -7.01
CA ASP A 189 -6.43 5.57 -7.54
C ASP A 189 -6.88 6.56 -6.46
N SER A 190 -5.96 6.84 -5.54
CA SER A 190 -6.27 7.29 -4.18
C SER A 190 -7.00 8.64 -4.14
N TYR A 191 -6.51 9.64 -4.88
CA TYR A 191 -7.10 10.98 -4.86
C TYR A 191 -8.34 11.11 -5.76
N ASN A 192 -8.53 10.17 -6.68
CA ASN A 192 -9.80 10.00 -7.37
C ASN A 192 -10.81 9.15 -6.59
N HIS A 193 -10.43 8.63 -5.42
CA HIS A 193 -11.31 7.82 -4.56
C HIS A 193 -11.95 6.63 -5.29
N LYS A 194 -11.16 5.98 -6.16
CA LYS A 194 -11.60 4.93 -7.06
C LYS A 194 -10.67 3.73 -7.03
N ILE A 195 -11.24 2.57 -7.35
CA ILE A 195 -10.48 1.38 -7.72
C ILE A 195 -10.61 1.20 -9.22
N LYS A 196 -9.48 1.07 -9.91
CA LYS A 196 -9.42 0.88 -11.36
C LYS A 196 -8.81 -0.48 -11.70
N LYS A 197 -9.19 -1.01 -12.87
CA LYS A 197 -8.65 -2.22 -13.50
C LYS A 197 -7.86 -1.82 -14.72
N LEU A 198 -6.66 -2.36 -14.86
CA LEU A 198 -5.75 -2.18 -15.98
C LEU A 198 -5.45 -3.53 -16.61
N ASP A 199 -5.63 -3.63 -17.93
CA ASP A 199 -5.18 -4.77 -18.71
C ASP A 199 -3.74 -4.50 -19.19
N PRO A 200 -2.72 -5.23 -18.70
CA PRO A 200 -1.33 -4.98 -19.07
C PRO A 200 -1.02 -5.27 -20.54
N ALA A 201 -1.82 -6.09 -21.23
CA ALA A 201 -1.61 -6.45 -22.63
C ALA A 201 -2.10 -5.34 -23.57
N THR A 202 -3.24 -4.73 -23.26
CA THR A 202 -3.85 -3.70 -24.10
C THR A 202 -3.61 -2.27 -23.59
N GLY A 203 -3.19 -2.11 -22.33
CA GLY A 203 -3.06 -0.81 -21.66
C GLY A 203 -4.40 -0.18 -21.29
N ARG A 204 -5.51 -0.91 -21.41
CA ARG A 204 -6.85 -0.39 -21.14
C ARG A 204 -7.11 -0.26 -19.64
N VAL A 205 -7.59 0.90 -19.21
CA VAL A 205 -7.98 1.18 -17.83
C VAL A 205 -9.47 1.47 -17.75
N SER A 206 -10.13 0.90 -16.74
CA SER A 206 -11.54 1.12 -16.45
C SER A 206 -11.80 1.19 -14.94
N THR A 207 -12.78 1.99 -14.54
CA THR A 207 -13.20 2.10 -13.14
C THR A 207 -13.99 0.85 -12.73
N LEU A 208 -13.56 0.20 -11.65
CA LEU A 208 -14.25 -0.94 -11.04
C LEU A 208 -15.19 -0.51 -9.92
N ALA A 209 -14.73 0.41 -9.07
CA ALA A 209 -15.47 0.84 -7.89
C ALA A 209 -15.17 2.30 -7.53
N GLY A 210 -16.11 2.94 -6.85
CA GLY A 210 -16.01 4.33 -6.39
C GLY A 210 -16.68 5.32 -7.34
N THR A 211 -17.39 6.29 -6.75
CA THR A 211 -18.07 7.36 -7.50
C THR A 211 -17.16 8.50 -7.95
N GLY A 212 -15.92 8.57 -7.45
CA GLY A 212 -15.05 9.74 -7.63
C GLY A 212 -15.13 10.78 -6.51
N LYS A 213 -16.13 10.68 -5.62
CA LYS A 213 -16.31 11.60 -4.49
C LYS A 213 -15.90 10.94 -3.17
N ALA A 214 -15.04 11.62 -2.41
CA ALA A 214 -14.65 11.21 -1.06
C ALA A 214 -15.90 10.98 -0.18
N GLY A 215 -15.93 9.85 0.51
CA GLY A 215 -16.98 9.53 1.47
C GLY A 215 -16.97 8.07 1.88
N PHE A 216 -17.99 7.70 2.65
CA PHE A 216 -18.17 6.33 3.13
C PHE A 216 -19.57 5.85 2.80
N LYS A 217 -19.66 4.90 1.85
CA LYS A 217 -20.92 4.29 1.44
C LYS A 217 -20.66 2.91 0.85
N ASP A 218 -21.34 1.90 1.38
CA ASP A 218 -21.38 0.54 0.82
C ASP A 218 -22.46 0.41 -0.27
N GLY A 219 -22.35 -0.66 -1.06
CA GLY A 219 -23.33 -1.05 -2.08
C GLY A 219 -22.67 -1.41 -3.40
N ARG A 220 -23.40 -1.27 -4.50
CA ARG A 220 -22.89 -1.56 -5.85
C ARG A 220 -21.56 -0.84 -6.07
N ALA A 221 -20.57 -1.52 -6.63
CA ALA A 221 -19.19 -1.06 -6.70
C ALA A 221 -19.06 0.38 -7.25
N LEU A 222 -19.75 0.70 -8.36
CA LEU A 222 -19.72 2.03 -8.97
C LEU A 222 -20.54 3.11 -8.23
N ALA A 223 -21.44 2.72 -7.34
CA ALA A 223 -22.25 3.62 -6.52
C ALA A 223 -21.72 3.78 -5.08
N ALA A 224 -20.75 2.94 -4.69
CA ALA A 224 -20.08 2.99 -3.41
C ALA A 224 -19.10 4.18 -3.34
N GLN A 225 -18.82 4.63 -2.12
CA GLN A 225 -17.88 5.72 -1.86
C GLN A 225 -16.69 5.18 -1.07
N LEU A 226 -15.52 5.70 -1.43
CA LEU A 226 -14.22 5.46 -0.83
C LEU A 226 -13.63 6.81 -0.43
N SER A 227 -12.62 6.81 0.42
CA SER A 227 -11.87 8.01 0.81
C SER A 227 -10.38 7.66 0.90
N GLU A 228 -9.64 8.05 -0.13
CA GLU A 228 -8.19 7.81 -0.28
C GLU A 228 -7.78 6.35 -0.02
N PRO A 229 -8.26 5.40 -0.85
CA PRO A 229 -7.83 4.01 -0.75
C PRO A 229 -6.32 3.93 -1.05
N SER A 230 -5.53 3.35 -0.14
CA SER A 230 -4.06 3.32 -0.27
C SER A 230 -3.51 1.96 -0.66
N GLY A 231 -4.18 0.89 -0.24
CA GLY A 231 -3.74 -0.49 -0.45
C GLY A 231 -4.83 -1.31 -1.13
N ILE A 232 -4.40 -2.26 -1.94
CA ILE A 232 -5.26 -3.22 -2.62
C ILE A 232 -4.55 -4.57 -2.75
N VAL A 233 -5.27 -5.67 -2.52
CA VAL A 233 -4.74 -7.03 -2.67
C VAL A 233 -5.84 -8.01 -3.07
N GLU A 234 -5.55 -8.90 -4.01
CA GLU A 234 -6.42 -10.05 -4.28
C GLU A 234 -6.15 -11.16 -3.25
N VAL A 235 -7.19 -11.57 -2.52
CA VAL A 235 -7.09 -12.62 -1.48
C VAL A 235 -7.51 -14.00 -1.98
N GLU A 236 -8.52 -14.04 -2.82
CA GLU A 236 -9.03 -15.24 -3.48
C GLU A 236 -9.37 -14.88 -4.92
N ASN A 237 -9.40 -15.83 -5.84
CA ASN A 237 -9.66 -15.57 -7.26
C ASN A 237 -10.90 -14.67 -7.44
N GLY A 238 -10.70 -13.42 -7.86
CA GLY A 238 -11.75 -12.40 -8.05
C GLY A 238 -12.20 -11.63 -6.80
N VAL A 239 -11.61 -11.83 -5.62
CA VAL A 239 -11.95 -11.11 -4.38
C VAL A 239 -10.82 -10.18 -3.99
N LEU A 240 -11.10 -8.88 -3.98
CA LEU A 240 -10.14 -7.83 -3.65
C LEU A 240 -10.41 -7.27 -2.26
N PHE A 241 -9.37 -7.14 -1.44
CA PHE A 241 -9.40 -6.35 -0.21
C PHE A 241 -8.75 -5.00 -0.47
N ILE A 242 -9.36 -3.94 0.06
CA ILE A 242 -9.00 -2.55 -0.15
C ILE A 242 -8.84 -1.87 1.20
N ALA A 243 -7.71 -1.20 1.42
CA ALA A 243 -7.50 -0.35 2.58
C ALA A 243 -8.05 1.04 2.29
N ASP A 244 -9.24 1.33 2.80
CA ASP A 244 -9.94 2.62 2.65
C ASP A 244 -9.51 3.58 3.76
N THR A 245 -8.32 4.16 3.56
CA THR A 245 -7.48 4.74 4.61
C THR A 245 -8.16 5.82 5.43
N ASN A 246 -8.77 6.82 4.77
CA ASN A 246 -9.34 7.95 5.49
C ASN A 246 -10.68 7.58 6.15
N ASN A 247 -11.29 6.47 5.74
CA ASN A 247 -12.43 5.87 6.44
C ASN A 247 -12.00 4.91 7.56
N SER A 248 -10.69 4.60 7.70
CA SER A 248 -10.15 3.68 8.70
C SER A 248 -10.77 2.28 8.68
N VAL A 249 -11.13 1.78 7.50
CA VAL A 249 -11.78 0.47 7.32
C VAL A 249 -11.12 -0.35 6.21
N ILE A 250 -11.31 -1.66 6.27
CA ILE A 250 -11.02 -2.56 5.16
C ILE A 250 -12.33 -2.81 4.40
N ARG A 251 -12.29 -2.62 3.08
CA ARG A 251 -13.39 -2.92 2.18
C ARG A 251 -13.06 -4.20 1.43
N TYR A 252 -14.06 -4.97 1.04
CA TYR A 252 -13.88 -6.08 0.12
C TYR A 252 -14.82 -5.96 -1.08
N LEU A 253 -14.34 -6.40 -2.24
CA LEU A 253 -15.02 -6.35 -3.52
C LEU A 253 -14.93 -7.73 -4.18
N ASP A 254 -16.09 -8.31 -4.50
CA ASP A 254 -16.18 -9.62 -5.17
C ASP A 254 -16.57 -9.42 -6.65
N LEU A 255 -15.60 -9.66 -7.54
CA LEU A 255 -15.70 -9.49 -8.98
C LEU A 255 -16.38 -10.68 -9.68
N LYS A 256 -16.62 -11.81 -8.99
CA LYS A 256 -17.31 -12.97 -9.58
C LYS A 256 -18.82 -12.76 -9.65
N LYS A 257 -19.36 -11.86 -8.84
CA LYS A 257 -20.78 -11.50 -8.89
C LYS A 257 -21.05 -10.71 -10.16
N LYS A 258 -22.15 -11.03 -10.85
CA LYS A 258 -22.63 -10.25 -12.02
C LYS A 258 -22.76 -8.76 -11.70
N GLU A 259 -23.07 -8.45 -10.46
CA GLU A 259 -23.16 -7.11 -9.92
C GLU A 259 -22.22 -7.06 -8.72
N ALA A 260 -21.00 -6.58 -8.94
CA ALA A 260 -20.01 -6.49 -7.88
C ALA A 260 -20.45 -5.43 -6.85
N ASP A 261 -20.42 -5.79 -5.58
CA ASP A 261 -20.67 -4.89 -4.46
C ASP A 261 -19.36 -4.61 -3.74
N LEU A 262 -19.15 -3.34 -3.37
CA LEU A 262 -18.09 -2.91 -2.47
C LEU A 262 -18.70 -2.73 -1.08
N VAL A 263 -18.21 -3.53 -0.15
CA VAL A 263 -18.78 -3.64 1.20
C VAL A 263 -17.69 -3.60 2.27
N THR A 264 -18.04 -3.12 3.45
CA THR A 264 -17.12 -3.08 4.58
C THR A 264 -16.91 -4.48 5.15
N LEU A 265 -15.65 -4.84 5.41
CA LEU A 265 -15.29 -6.11 6.04
C LEU A 265 -15.54 -6.03 7.55
N GLU A 266 -16.53 -6.78 8.03
CA GLU A 266 -16.78 -6.90 9.47
C GLU A 266 -15.76 -7.83 10.15
N LEU A 267 -14.98 -7.28 11.08
CA LEU A 267 -14.03 -8.06 11.88
C LEU A 267 -14.75 -8.68 13.09
N LYS A 268 -15.15 -9.95 12.98
CA LYS A 268 -15.80 -10.69 14.08
C LYS A 268 -14.76 -11.20 15.08
N GLY A 269 -15.07 -11.10 16.37
CA GLY A 269 -14.24 -11.65 17.44
C GLY A 269 -12.98 -10.85 17.79
N VAL A 270 -12.75 -9.71 17.12
CA VAL A 270 -11.71 -8.76 17.49
C VAL A 270 -12.30 -7.76 18.47
N GLN A 271 -11.88 -7.81 19.74
CA GLN A 271 -12.19 -6.71 20.65
C GLN A 271 -11.37 -5.50 20.20
N PRO A 272 -11.99 -4.32 20.00
CA PRO A 272 -11.23 -3.09 19.82
C PRO A 272 -10.20 -3.00 20.93
N PRO A 273 -8.94 -2.62 20.64
CA PRO A 273 -7.97 -2.44 21.69
C PRO A 273 -8.60 -1.52 22.71
N ILE A 274 -8.71 -2.00 23.95
CA ILE A 274 -9.18 -1.19 25.07
C ILE A 274 -8.36 0.10 24.96
N PRO A 275 -8.99 1.28 24.78
CA PRO A 275 -8.26 2.52 24.70
C PRO A 275 -7.35 2.51 25.91
N LYS A 276 -6.03 2.45 25.70
CA LYS A 276 -5.09 2.55 26.81
C LYS A 276 -5.53 3.82 27.52
N SER A 277 -6.07 3.73 28.74
CA SER A 277 -6.38 4.90 29.56
C SER A 277 -5.11 5.72 29.49
N ARG A 278 -5.13 6.86 28.78
CA ARG A 278 -3.92 7.54 28.26
C ARG A 278 -2.78 7.32 29.23
N SER A 279 -1.93 6.32 28.98
CA SER A 279 -0.94 5.98 29.99
C SER A 279 0.02 7.16 29.95
N LEU A 280 0.09 7.86 31.08
CA LEU A 280 0.80 9.13 31.28
C LEU A 280 2.29 9.05 30.86
N LYS A 281 2.79 7.84 30.57
CA LYS A 281 4.16 7.54 30.15
C LYS A 281 4.58 8.03 28.75
N ARG A 282 3.72 8.66 27.93
CA ARG A 282 4.16 9.36 26.69
C ARG A 282 4.38 10.86 26.87
N LEU A 283 4.78 11.31 28.06
CA LEU A 283 5.18 12.70 28.31
C LEU A 283 6.38 12.80 29.26
N ARG A 284 7.44 11.99 29.07
CA ARG A 284 8.78 12.60 29.21
C ARG A 284 9.04 13.39 27.93
N ARG A 285 8.28 14.48 27.71
CA ARG A 285 8.69 15.51 26.77
C ARG A 285 9.99 16.06 27.35
N ARG A 286 11.13 15.61 26.82
CA ARG A 286 12.36 16.38 27.01
C ARG A 286 12.01 17.79 26.51
N SER A 287 12.17 18.78 27.39
CA SER A 287 12.13 20.17 27.01
C SER A 287 13.03 20.34 25.78
N SER A 288 12.57 21.07 24.77
CA SER A 288 13.40 21.32 23.59
C SER A 288 14.69 22.02 24.04
N ALA A 289 15.80 21.77 23.34
CA ALA A 289 17.13 22.24 23.77
C ALA A 289 17.21 23.78 23.96
N ASP A 290 16.27 24.52 23.37
CA ASP A 290 16.09 25.97 23.44
C ASP A 290 15.11 26.44 24.54
N THR A 291 14.60 25.54 25.39
CA THR A 291 13.67 25.90 26.47
C THR A 291 14.39 26.62 27.60
N GLN A 292 13.95 27.84 27.90
CA GLN A 292 14.45 28.60 29.06
C GLN A 292 13.70 28.17 30.32
N THR A 293 14.41 27.66 31.33
CA THR A 293 13.81 27.30 32.62
C THR A 293 13.91 28.46 33.61
N ILE A 294 12.82 28.74 34.33
CA ILE A 294 12.70 29.80 35.33
C ILE A 294 12.15 29.19 36.61
N THR A 295 12.83 29.35 37.74
CA THR A 295 12.28 28.96 39.04
C THR A 295 11.38 30.07 39.56
N ALA A 296 10.11 29.76 39.82
CA ALA A 296 9.15 30.69 40.37
C ALA A 296 9.05 30.54 41.90
N ASP A 297 8.41 31.52 42.54
CA ASP A 297 8.14 31.45 43.96
C ASP A 297 7.16 30.32 44.29
N GLY A 298 7.54 29.51 45.27
CA GLY A 298 6.79 28.34 45.70
C GLY A 298 5.66 28.66 46.69
N THR A 299 4.90 27.63 47.07
CA THR A 299 3.86 27.75 48.11
C THR A 299 3.80 26.55 49.04
N SER A 300 3.24 26.75 50.23
CA SER A 300 2.83 25.71 51.18
C SER A 300 1.31 25.55 51.28
N SER A 301 0.53 26.33 50.51
CA SER A 301 -0.94 26.29 50.57
C SER A 301 -1.53 25.03 49.94
N ASN A 302 -2.69 24.62 50.44
CA ASN A 302 -3.41 23.44 49.95
C ASN A 302 -4.22 23.70 48.67
N GLU A 303 -4.57 24.94 48.41
CA GLU A 303 -5.31 25.37 47.23
C GLU A 303 -4.92 26.79 46.86
N GLY A 304 -5.26 27.20 45.64
CA GLY A 304 -4.91 28.52 45.15
C GLY A 304 -5.01 28.66 43.64
N ASN A 305 -4.53 29.79 43.16
CA ASN A 305 -4.51 30.14 41.75
C ASN A 305 -3.08 30.28 41.25
N LEU A 306 -2.86 29.85 40.01
CA LEU A 306 -1.63 30.05 39.29
C LEU A 306 -1.93 30.90 38.06
N TYR A 307 -1.29 32.05 37.97
CA TYR A 307 -1.47 33.02 36.90
C TYR A 307 -0.26 32.98 35.98
N ILE A 308 -0.45 32.55 34.74
CA ILE A 308 0.56 32.66 33.70
C ILE A 308 0.41 34.02 33.06
N ARG A 309 1.50 34.79 32.99
CA ARG A 309 1.54 36.14 32.42
C ARG A 309 2.77 36.29 31.54
N ILE A 310 2.56 36.18 30.23
CA ILE A 310 3.63 36.31 29.25
C ILE A 310 3.45 37.64 28.52
N SER A 311 4.50 38.46 28.47
CA SER A 311 4.55 39.67 27.67
C SER A 311 5.50 39.50 26.49
N VAL A 312 5.16 40.16 25.38
CA VAL A 312 5.99 40.23 24.17
C VAL A 312 6.63 41.62 24.06
N PRO A 313 7.77 41.76 23.37
CA PRO A 313 8.42 43.05 23.17
C PRO A 313 7.51 44.08 22.48
N GLU A 314 7.84 45.36 22.64
CA GLU A 314 7.15 46.44 21.94
C GLU A 314 7.23 46.24 20.41
N GLY A 315 6.10 46.44 19.73
CA GLY A 315 5.96 46.18 18.29
C GLY A 315 5.65 44.73 17.90
N TYR A 316 5.60 43.80 18.87
CA TYR A 316 5.18 42.41 18.64
C TYR A 316 3.79 42.14 19.23
N HIS A 317 3.09 41.19 18.62
CA HIS A 317 1.81 40.67 19.09
C HIS A 317 1.81 39.13 19.05
N PHE A 318 0.91 38.49 19.81
CA PHE A 318 0.75 37.04 19.74
C PHE A 318 0.15 36.61 18.40
N SER A 319 0.68 35.53 17.82
CA SER A 319 0.20 35.02 16.52
C SER A 319 -1.28 34.62 16.58
N LYS A 320 -2.04 34.98 15.54
CA LYS A 320 -3.45 34.57 15.38
C LYS A 320 -3.57 33.20 14.72
N GLU A 321 -2.59 32.85 13.88
CA GLU A 321 -2.52 31.61 13.11
C GLU A 321 -1.98 30.45 13.96
N ALA A 322 -0.94 30.73 14.77
CA ALA A 322 -0.29 29.77 15.66
C ALA A 322 -0.55 30.12 17.13
N GLN A 323 -1.55 29.49 17.74
CA GLN A 323 -1.93 29.78 19.12
C GLN A 323 -0.85 29.35 20.12
N SER A 324 -0.49 30.27 21.02
CA SER A 324 0.40 30.01 22.15
C SER A 324 -0.27 29.09 23.18
N LYS A 325 0.47 28.13 23.73
CA LYS A 325 -0.08 27.05 24.56
C LYS A 325 0.72 26.85 25.83
N PHE A 326 0.06 26.34 26.86
CA PHE A 326 0.71 25.89 28.09
C PHE A 326 0.32 24.45 28.44
N SER A 327 1.17 23.79 29.22
CA SER A 327 0.92 22.46 29.79
C SER A 327 1.65 22.31 31.11
N ILE A 328 1.04 21.63 32.07
CA ILE A 328 1.56 21.47 33.42
C ILE A 328 1.90 20.00 33.69
N GLU A 329 3.04 19.79 34.32
CA GLU A 329 3.54 18.50 34.78
C GLU A 329 3.87 18.61 36.28
N THR A 330 3.63 17.56 37.06
CA THR A 330 4.01 17.51 38.48
C THR A 330 4.86 16.28 38.75
N GLU A 331 5.83 16.40 39.64
CA GLU A 331 6.67 15.29 40.08
C GLU A 331 6.60 15.20 41.61
N PRO A 332 5.86 14.22 42.18
CA PRO A 332 5.14 13.09 41.54
C PRO A 332 3.82 13.47 40.82
N GLU A 333 3.38 12.66 39.85
CA GLU A 333 2.22 12.94 38.96
C GLU A 333 0.84 12.93 39.66
N THR A 334 0.72 12.45 40.90
CA THR A 334 -0.58 12.27 41.61
C THR A 334 -0.78 13.21 42.81
N THR A 335 0.12 14.17 43.04
CA THR A 335 0.12 15.00 44.25
C THR A 335 -0.76 16.24 44.18
N MET A 336 -1.29 16.61 43.00
CA MET A 336 -2.07 17.82 42.81
C MET A 336 -3.14 17.65 41.71
N VAL A 337 -4.35 18.15 41.97
CA VAL A 337 -5.38 18.35 40.96
C VAL A 337 -5.28 19.81 40.50
N ILE A 338 -4.95 20.02 39.22
CA ILE A 338 -4.90 21.35 38.61
C ILE A 338 -5.81 21.39 37.39
N ALA A 339 -6.56 22.49 37.24
CA ALA A 339 -7.48 22.68 36.13
C ALA A 339 -7.34 24.09 35.55
N PRO A 340 -7.13 24.22 34.22
CA PRO A 340 -6.88 23.13 33.26
C PRO A 340 -5.44 22.54 33.39
N LEU A 341 -5.21 21.32 32.88
CA LEU A 341 -3.85 20.72 32.82
C LEU A 341 -3.03 21.23 31.64
N ASP A 342 -3.72 21.56 30.55
CA ASP A 342 -3.19 22.15 29.32
C ASP A 342 -4.20 23.13 28.73
N GLY A 343 -3.71 24.08 27.92
CA GLY A 343 -4.59 25.10 27.37
C GLY A 343 -3.89 26.08 26.44
N ILE A 344 -4.67 27.05 25.98
CA ILE A 344 -4.24 28.14 25.10
C ILE A 344 -4.09 29.40 25.95
N LEU A 345 -3.00 30.14 25.73
CA LEU A 345 -2.87 31.48 26.30
C LEU A 345 -3.81 32.42 25.57
N SER A 346 -4.46 33.30 26.32
CA SER A 346 -5.30 34.34 25.72
C SER A 346 -4.50 35.24 24.75
N PRO A 347 -5.18 36.05 23.92
CA PRO A 347 -4.51 37.00 23.03
C PRO A 347 -3.61 38.02 23.75
N GLY A 348 -3.80 38.21 25.06
CA GLY A 348 -2.94 39.05 25.91
C GLY A 348 -1.85 38.28 26.67
N GLY A 349 -1.62 37.00 26.35
CA GLY A 349 -0.57 36.19 26.96
C GLY A 349 -0.87 35.70 28.38
N PHE A 350 -2.14 35.72 28.80
CA PHE A 350 -2.55 35.33 30.14
C PHE A 350 -3.32 34.00 30.18
N ALA A 351 -3.14 33.22 31.25
CA ALA A 351 -3.99 32.10 31.62
C ALA A 351 -4.08 31.97 33.15
N THR A 352 -5.23 31.53 33.65
CA THR A 352 -5.47 31.30 35.08
C THR A 352 -5.80 29.84 35.30
N LEU A 353 -5.16 29.25 36.30
CA LEU A 353 -5.34 27.85 36.65
C LEU A 353 -5.64 27.73 38.14
N HIS A 354 -6.53 26.82 38.49
CA HIS A 354 -6.88 26.53 39.87
C HIS A 354 -6.21 25.23 40.28
N PHE A 355 -5.48 25.24 41.39
CA PHE A 355 -4.84 24.06 41.92
C PHE A 355 -5.37 23.69 43.30
N ARG A 356 -5.41 22.38 43.56
CA ARG A 356 -5.73 21.80 44.86
C ARG A 356 -4.82 20.59 45.10
N ARG A 357 -4.14 20.58 46.25
CA ARG A 357 -3.22 19.50 46.62
C ARG A 357 -3.98 18.24 47.00
N SER A 358 -3.49 17.11 46.50
CA SER A 358 -3.94 15.77 46.89
C SER A 358 -3.02 15.15 47.96
N SER A 359 -1.79 15.66 48.09
CA SER A 359 -0.79 15.20 49.06
C SER A 359 -0.17 16.38 49.83
N PRO A 360 0.09 16.23 51.15
CA PRO A 360 0.74 17.25 51.96
C PRO A 360 2.26 17.33 51.76
N SER A 361 2.87 16.33 51.11
CA SER A 361 4.31 16.29 50.87
C SER A 361 4.77 17.33 49.86
N ALA A 362 6.02 17.79 49.99
CA ALA A 362 6.68 18.63 49.01
C ALA A 362 6.78 17.97 47.62
N PHE A 363 6.61 18.76 46.57
CA PHE A 363 6.73 18.32 45.17
C PHE A 363 7.10 19.50 44.25
N MET A 364 7.49 19.21 43.01
CA MET A 364 7.75 20.24 42.00
C MET A 364 6.65 20.21 40.94
N ALA A 365 6.14 21.38 40.57
CA ALA A 365 5.32 21.54 39.37
C ALA A 365 6.14 22.24 38.28
N ARG A 366 6.07 21.74 37.05
CA ARG A 366 6.66 22.36 35.87
C ARG A 366 5.57 22.84 34.93
N VAL A 367 5.55 24.14 34.63
CA VAL A 367 4.62 24.77 33.70
C VAL A 367 5.36 25.09 32.42
N ASN A 368 5.12 24.32 31.36
CA ASN A 368 5.73 24.52 30.05
C ASN A 368 4.84 25.43 29.20
N CYS A 369 5.41 26.51 28.66
CA CYS A 369 4.72 27.44 27.76
C CYS A 369 5.44 27.53 26.40
N LYS A 370 4.65 27.45 25.34
CA LYS A 370 5.06 27.63 23.94
C LYS A 370 4.46 28.92 23.41
N VAL A 371 5.32 29.89 23.16
CA VAL A 371 4.92 31.25 22.81
C VAL A 371 5.23 31.52 21.34
N TYR A 372 4.20 31.87 20.59
CA TYR A 372 4.28 32.28 19.19
C TYR A 372 3.91 33.76 19.09
N TYR A 373 4.80 34.56 18.52
CA TYR A 373 4.68 36.01 18.47
C TYR A 373 5.25 36.55 17.16
N CYS A 374 4.64 37.60 16.63
CA CYS A 374 4.94 38.15 15.31
C CYS A 374 4.99 39.68 15.41
N LYS A 375 5.75 40.29 14.50
CA LYS A 375 5.68 41.71 14.21
C LYS A 375 4.87 41.88 12.93
N GLU A 376 4.21 43.02 12.76
CA GLU A 376 3.42 43.29 11.54
C GLU A 376 4.29 43.08 10.28
N ASP A 377 3.74 42.32 9.33
CA ASP A 377 4.38 41.95 8.05
C ASP A 377 5.73 41.21 8.15
N GLU A 378 6.05 40.62 9.31
CA GLU A 378 7.26 39.81 9.53
C GLU A 378 6.93 38.34 9.86
N VAL A 379 7.93 37.47 9.73
CA VAL A 379 7.80 36.05 10.06
C VAL A 379 7.61 35.87 11.56
N CYS A 380 6.60 35.08 11.94
CA CYS A 380 6.35 34.74 13.34
C CYS A 380 7.50 33.93 13.96
N LEU A 381 7.84 34.29 15.20
CA LEU A 381 8.90 33.69 15.99
C LEU A 381 8.32 32.77 17.08
N TYR A 382 9.20 31.89 17.60
CA TYR A 382 8.88 30.95 18.66
C TYR A 382 9.83 31.08 19.85
N GLN A 383 9.25 31.06 21.06
CA GLN A 383 9.95 30.98 22.32
C GLN A 383 9.36 29.89 23.23
N SER A 384 10.22 29.03 23.75
CA SER A 384 9.87 28.00 24.73
C SER A 384 10.34 28.43 26.12
N VAL A 385 9.45 28.42 27.10
CA VAL A 385 9.76 28.74 28.51
C VAL A 385 9.13 27.70 29.43
N ALA A 386 9.86 27.29 30.46
CA ALA A 386 9.37 26.36 31.48
C ALA A 386 9.52 27.00 32.86
N PHE A 387 8.45 27.05 33.63
CA PHE A 387 8.49 27.50 35.02
C PHE A 387 8.55 26.31 35.96
N GLU A 388 9.47 26.33 36.91
CA GLU A 388 9.56 25.36 37.99
C GLU A 388 9.05 25.98 39.27
N VAL A 389 7.94 25.46 39.79
CA VAL A 389 7.22 25.95 40.95
C VAL A 389 7.38 24.95 42.10
N PRO A 390 8.18 25.26 43.14
CA PRO A 390 8.35 24.38 44.28
C PRO A 390 7.16 24.44 45.23
N PHE A 391 6.47 23.33 45.44
CA PHE A 391 5.48 23.19 46.50
C PHE A 391 6.15 22.60 47.72
N ARG A 392 6.23 23.37 48.81
CA ARG A 392 6.79 22.91 50.10
C ARG A 392 5.74 22.12 50.87
N ASP A 393 6.13 21.48 51.97
CA ASP A 393 5.17 20.74 52.80
C ASP A 393 3.97 21.61 53.21
N ALA A 394 2.79 21.01 53.19
CA ALA A 394 1.53 21.69 53.42
C ALA A 394 1.39 22.13 54.88
N ILE A 395 0.95 23.38 55.08
CA ILE A 395 0.60 23.89 56.41
C ILE A 395 -0.93 23.76 56.59
N PRO A 396 -1.41 23.00 57.60
CA PRO A 396 -2.84 22.89 57.89
C PRO A 396 -3.46 24.27 58.17
N GLY A 397 -4.57 24.61 57.52
CA GLY A 397 -5.26 25.89 57.72
C GLY A 397 -4.65 27.09 56.99
N SER A 398 -3.74 26.87 56.05
CA SER A 398 -3.20 27.93 55.18
C SER A 398 -4.28 28.55 54.29
N SER A 399 -4.23 29.87 54.12
CA SER A 399 -5.08 30.58 53.16
C SER A 399 -4.73 30.19 51.72
N PRO A 400 -5.68 30.31 50.77
CA PRO A 400 -5.38 30.10 49.36
C PRO A 400 -4.21 30.97 48.88
N ALA A 401 -3.33 30.41 48.07
CA ALA A 401 -2.16 31.12 47.55
C ALA A 401 -2.35 31.53 46.08
N ASP A 402 -1.90 32.73 45.75
CA ASP A 402 -1.87 33.22 44.37
C ASP A 402 -0.41 33.28 43.89
N ILE A 403 -0.07 32.48 42.88
CA ILE A 403 1.27 32.38 42.31
C ILE A 403 1.26 33.04 40.93
N SER A 404 2.14 34.03 40.70
CA SER A 404 2.30 34.68 39.39
C SER A 404 3.55 34.12 38.68
N LEU A 405 3.37 33.65 37.46
CA LEU A 405 4.42 33.18 36.56
C LEU A 405 4.60 34.20 35.45
N ASP A 406 5.43 35.20 35.73
CA ASP A 406 5.69 36.32 34.83
C ASP A 406 6.91 36.05 33.94
N TYR A 407 6.76 36.25 32.62
CA TYR A 407 7.88 36.19 31.68
C TYR A 407 7.75 37.19 30.54
N ALA A 408 8.81 37.97 30.33
CA ALA A 408 8.95 38.84 29.18
C ALA A 408 9.81 38.15 28.11
N VAL A 409 9.22 37.90 26.95
CA VAL A 409 9.93 37.35 25.79
C VAL A 409 11.02 38.34 25.36
N LYS A 410 12.25 37.87 25.19
CA LYS A 410 13.34 38.68 24.67
C LYS A 410 13.36 38.64 23.14
N PRO A 411 13.62 39.76 22.44
CA PRO A 411 13.79 39.74 21.00
C PRO A 411 14.94 38.82 20.61
N LYS A 412 14.68 37.84 19.73
CA LYS A 412 15.75 37.10 19.06
C LYS A 412 16.22 37.98 17.91
N THR A 413 17.43 38.52 18.01
CA THR A 413 18.07 39.18 16.88
C THR A 413 18.18 38.15 15.75
N PRO A 414 17.79 38.46 14.50
CA PRO A 414 17.95 37.51 13.41
C PRO A 414 19.43 37.18 13.28
N THR A 415 19.77 35.90 13.44
CA THR A 415 21.12 35.38 13.25
C THR A 415 21.47 35.49 11.77
N ASN A 416 21.98 36.65 11.37
CA ASN A 416 22.63 36.83 10.08
C ASN A 416 24.03 36.18 10.17
N SER A 417 24.09 34.86 10.06
CA SER A 417 25.35 34.14 9.94
C SER A 417 25.10 32.81 9.23
N LEU A 418 25.17 32.83 7.89
CA LEU A 418 25.68 31.78 7.00
C LEU A 418 25.48 32.22 5.53
N LEU A 419 25.99 33.40 5.17
CA LEU A 419 26.27 33.77 3.78
C LEU A 419 27.64 34.46 3.73
N ALA A 420 28.68 33.69 4.02
CA ALA A 420 30.05 33.99 3.62
C ALA A 420 30.87 32.70 3.69
N VAL A 421 31.10 32.10 2.53
CA VAL A 421 32.27 31.31 2.08
C VAL A 421 31.79 30.19 1.16
N ALA A 422 31.67 30.54 -0.12
CA ALA A 422 31.94 29.70 -1.29
C ALA A 422 31.83 30.60 -2.53
N ARG A 423 32.89 31.37 -2.78
CA ARG A 423 33.23 31.82 -4.13
C ARG A 423 34.32 30.89 -4.64
#